data_AF-A0A1H0FTB1-F1
#
_entry.id   AF-A0A1H0FTB1-F1
#
_cell.length_a   1.000
_cell.length_b   1.000
_cell.length_c   1.000
_cell.angle_alpha   90.00
_cell.angle_beta   90.00
_cell.angle_gamma   90.00
#
_symmetry.space_group_name_H-M   'P 1'
#
loop_
_entity.id
_entity.type
_entity.pdbx_description
1 polymer ?
#
loop_
_entity_poly.entity_id
_entity_poly.type
_entity_poly.pdbx_seq_one_letter_code
_entity_poly.pdbx_strand_id
1 'polypeptide(L)'
;MKELSKTTLTALLKVTVILILVQAARAALTMACTAVLGVQGTVMQPVTGLLAMVAVGSVLFALARLRGIPLSVLPRFTSSKDRILYIIATVIVGGFILAVPVLARDFSASTLLSLLYTAIVTPIFEEVLFRGYAWNQLKPHFKVELTVCMVTAAMYAIWNLGYIDFALTISNGATPAGIIMLLVSNAMLGLIMGLIMGIARILSKNCYPSILLHIVLCVIVR
;
A
#
# COMPACT_ATOMS: atom_id res chain seq x y z
N MET A 1 -24.83 16.86 -13.58
CA MET A 1 -23.58 16.07 -13.62
C MET A 1 -22.83 16.40 -14.90
N LYS A 2 -21.59 16.90 -14.84
CA LYS A 2 -20.75 17.11 -16.04
C LYS A 2 -20.25 15.73 -16.49
N GLU A 3 -20.45 15.37 -17.75
CA GLU A 3 -19.90 14.13 -18.29
C GLU A 3 -18.36 14.12 -18.19
N LEU A 4 -17.80 12.99 -17.75
CA LEU A 4 -16.37 12.74 -17.79
C LEU A 4 -15.91 12.71 -19.25
N SER A 5 -14.80 13.37 -19.57
CA SER A 5 -14.24 13.30 -20.91
C SER A 5 -13.80 11.86 -21.25
N LYS A 6 -13.87 11.49 -22.54
CA LYS A 6 -13.40 10.18 -23.03
C LYS A 6 -11.95 9.88 -22.62
N THR A 7 -11.10 10.91 -22.56
CA THR A 7 -9.69 10.77 -22.16
C THR A 7 -9.55 10.46 -20.67
N THR A 8 -10.31 11.12 -19.78
CA THR A 8 -10.31 10.83 -18.35
C THR A 8 -10.85 9.43 -18.06
N LEU A 9 -11.94 9.02 -18.73
CA LEU A 9 -12.48 7.66 -18.60
C LEU A 9 -11.45 6.60 -19.01
N THR A 10 -10.75 6.81 -20.12
CA THR A 10 -9.70 5.89 -20.59
C THR A 10 -8.55 5.80 -19.60
N ALA A 11 -8.13 6.91 -18.99
CA ALA A 11 -7.09 6.90 -17.96
C ALA A 11 -7.51 6.14 -16.70
N LEU A 12 -8.74 6.36 -16.23
CA LEU A 12 -9.32 5.62 -15.11
C LEU A 12 -9.34 4.11 -15.38
N LEU A 13 -9.85 3.70 -16.54
CA LEU A 13 -9.90 2.29 -16.92
C LEU A 13 -8.49 1.67 -16.97
N LYS A 14 -7.51 2.35 -17.55
CA LYS A 14 -6.12 1.87 -17.60
C LYS A 14 -5.54 1.66 -16.19
N VAL A 15 -5.76 2.61 -15.28
CA VAL A 15 -5.30 2.48 -13.89
C VAL A 15 -6.01 1.32 -13.21
N THR A 16 -7.33 1.22 -13.30
CA THR A 16 -8.11 0.13 -12.70
C THR A 16 -7.65 -1.25 -13.19
N VAL A 17 -7.45 -1.42 -14.50
CA VAL A 17 -6.97 -2.69 -15.06
C VAL A 17 -5.59 -3.05 -14.49
N ILE A 18 -4.69 -2.08 -14.38
CA ILE A 18 -3.36 -2.33 -13.80
C ILE A 18 -3.47 -2.70 -12.32
N LEU A 19 -4.34 -2.03 -11.54
CA LEU A 19 -4.59 -2.42 -10.15
C LEU A 19 -5.08 -3.87 -10.05
N ILE A 20 -6.03 -4.28 -10.89
CA ILE A 20 -6.53 -5.66 -10.91
C ILE A 20 -5.42 -6.65 -11.26
N LEU A 21 -4.62 -6.37 -12.29
CA LEU A 21 -3.53 -7.24 -12.72
C LEU A 21 -2.45 -7.38 -11.65
N VAL A 22 -2.08 -6.27 -11.01
CA VAL A 22 -1.10 -6.24 -9.92
C VAL A 22 -1.61 -7.05 -8.72
N GLN A 23 -2.88 -6.89 -8.35
CA GLN A 23 -3.46 -7.63 -7.24
C GLN A 23 -3.57 -9.14 -7.53
N ALA A 24 -4.00 -9.50 -8.74
CA ALA A 24 -4.05 -10.89 -9.18
C ALA A 24 -2.66 -11.53 -9.19
N ALA A 25 -1.64 -10.83 -9.71
CA ALA A 25 -0.27 -11.29 -9.72
C ALA A 25 0.29 -11.50 -8.30
N ARG A 26 0.01 -10.56 -7.38
CA ARG A 26 0.40 -10.70 -5.97
C ARG A 26 -0.25 -11.93 -5.33
N ALA A 27 -1.56 -12.10 -5.50
CA ALA A 27 -2.29 -13.25 -4.93
C ALA A 27 -1.78 -14.57 -5.50
N ALA A 28 -1.61 -14.66 -6.83
CA ALA A 28 -1.10 -15.85 -7.50
C ALA A 28 0.32 -16.21 -7.04
N LEU A 29 1.22 -15.23 -6.92
CA LEU A 29 2.57 -15.46 -6.40
C LEU A 29 2.56 -15.87 -4.92
N THR A 30 1.69 -15.26 -4.11
CA THR A 30 1.54 -15.66 -2.70
C THR A 30 1.13 -17.13 -2.62
N MET A 31 0.13 -17.54 -3.41
CA MET A 31 -0.32 -18.94 -3.46
C MET A 31 0.77 -19.89 -3.97
N ALA A 32 1.49 -19.51 -5.02
CA ALA A 32 2.58 -20.30 -5.58
C ALA A 32 3.73 -20.49 -4.57
N CYS A 33 4.15 -19.41 -3.89
CA CYS A 33 5.17 -19.48 -2.84
C CYS A 33 4.73 -20.38 -1.68
N THR A 34 3.48 -20.27 -1.24
CA THR A 34 2.92 -21.15 -0.20
C THR A 34 2.94 -22.61 -0.63
N ALA A 35 2.56 -22.91 -1.88
CA ALA A 35 2.57 -24.27 -2.41
C ALA A 35 3.99 -24.86 -2.52
N VAL A 36 4.96 -24.09 -3.01
CA VAL A 36 6.35 -24.53 -3.20
C VAL A 36 7.07 -24.75 -1.87
N LEU A 37 6.87 -23.84 -0.91
CA LEU A 37 7.52 -23.94 0.40
C LEU A 37 6.86 -24.99 1.31
N GLY A 38 5.73 -25.57 0.88
CA GLY A 38 5.00 -26.58 1.65
C GLY A 38 4.48 -26.06 3.00
N VAL A 39 4.38 -24.74 3.17
CA VAL A 39 4.01 -24.18 4.47
C VAL A 39 2.52 -23.92 4.53
N GLN A 40 1.84 -24.66 5.39
CA GLN A 40 0.48 -24.33 5.81
C GLN A 40 0.54 -23.75 7.22
N GLY A 41 -0.06 -22.56 7.43
CA GLY A 41 -0.16 -21.93 8.74
C GLY A 41 0.18 -20.44 8.77
N THR A 42 -0.16 -19.81 9.89
CA THR A 42 -0.09 -18.35 10.12
C THR A 42 1.34 -17.80 10.21
N VAL A 43 2.32 -18.63 10.55
CA VAL A 43 3.69 -18.20 10.86
C VAL A 43 4.50 -17.82 9.61
N MET A 44 4.29 -18.51 8.48
CA MET A 44 5.06 -18.27 7.24
C MET A 44 4.28 -17.50 6.18
N GLN A 45 3.00 -17.19 6.43
CA GLN A 45 2.20 -16.32 5.57
C GLN A 45 2.83 -14.92 5.37
N PRO A 46 3.45 -14.28 6.38
CA PRO A 46 4.18 -13.03 6.16
C PRO A 46 5.35 -13.17 5.19
N VAL A 47 6.00 -14.33 5.15
CA VAL A 47 7.14 -14.59 4.26
C VAL A 47 6.67 -14.68 2.82
N THR A 48 5.64 -15.47 2.53
CA THR A 48 5.13 -15.63 1.16
C THR A 48 4.50 -14.34 0.64
N GLY A 49 3.78 -13.61 1.49
CA GLY A 49 3.24 -12.28 1.17
C GLY A 49 4.35 -11.27 0.90
N LEU A 50 5.42 -11.25 1.71
CA LEU A 50 6.57 -10.37 1.51
C LEU A 50 7.26 -10.65 0.18
N LEU A 51 7.54 -11.92 -0.12
CA LEU A 51 8.18 -12.32 -1.39
C LEU A 51 7.33 -11.87 -2.59
N ALA A 52 6.02 -12.12 -2.54
CA ALA A 52 5.10 -11.72 -3.60
C ALA A 52 5.06 -10.18 -3.78
N MET A 53 4.94 -9.42 -2.69
CA MET A 53 4.91 -7.95 -2.72
C MET A 53 6.22 -7.36 -3.25
N VAL A 54 7.36 -7.87 -2.81
CA VAL A 54 8.67 -7.42 -3.30
C VAL A 54 8.83 -7.73 -4.78
N ALA A 55 8.44 -8.93 -5.22
CA ALA A 55 8.54 -9.32 -6.63
C ALA A 55 7.65 -8.45 -7.53
N VAL A 56 6.35 -8.33 -7.21
CA VAL A 56 5.40 -7.51 -7.99
C VAL A 56 5.77 -6.03 -7.91
N GLY A 57 6.14 -5.54 -6.73
CA GLY A 57 6.56 -4.16 -6.52
C GLY A 57 7.80 -3.79 -7.33
N SER A 58 8.79 -4.69 -7.39
CA SER A 58 10.00 -4.49 -8.19
C SER A 58 9.70 -4.42 -9.68
N VAL A 59 8.84 -5.29 -10.20
CA VAL A 59 8.38 -5.25 -11.59
C VAL A 59 7.64 -3.94 -11.88
N LEU A 60 6.73 -3.52 -11.00
CA LEU A 60 6.01 -2.26 -11.15
C LEU A 60 6.95 -1.06 -11.15
N PHE A 61 7.92 -1.05 -10.24
CA PHE A 61 8.93 0.01 -10.17
C PHE A 61 9.76 0.07 -11.45
N ALA A 62 10.23 -1.08 -11.96
CA ALA A 62 10.97 -1.16 -13.22
C ALA A 62 10.13 -0.66 -14.40
N LEU A 63 8.88 -1.12 -14.53
CA LEU A 63 7.99 -0.70 -15.63
C LEU A 63 7.66 0.80 -15.57
N ALA A 64 7.44 1.36 -14.38
CA ALA A 64 7.21 2.78 -14.22
C ALA A 64 8.44 3.61 -14.62
N ARG A 65 9.65 3.14 -14.27
CA ARG A 65 10.91 3.76 -14.70
C ARG A 65 11.09 3.71 -16.22
N LEU A 66 10.85 2.55 -16.84
CA LEU A 66 10.93 2.38 -18.29
C LEU A 66 9.94 3.29 -19.04
N ARG A 67 8.78 3.59 -18.44
CA ARG A 67 7.76 4.49 -19.01
C ARG A 67 7.93 5.95 -18.61
N GLY A 68 8.99 6.31 -17.88
CA GLY A 68 9.25 7.69 -17.44
C GLY A 68 8.24 8.23 -16.42
N ILE A 69 7.50 7.36 -15.72
CA ILE A 69 6.49 7.78 -14.74
C ILE A 69 7.19 8.12 -13.42
N PRO A 70 7.09 9.37 -12.91
CA PRO A 70 7.85 9.80 -11.74
C PRO A 70 7.19 9.35 -10.42
N LEU A 71 7.45 8.12 -9.99
CA LEU A 71 6.88 7.54 -8.76
C LEU A 71 7.12 8.37 -7.48
N SER A 72 8.13 9.25 -7.47
CA SER A 72 8.38 10.22 -6.38
C SER A 72 8.49 9.57 -4.99
N VAL A 73 9.08 8.37 -4.95
CA VAL A 73 9.23 7.53 -3.75
C VAL A 73 10.32 8.05 -2.82
N LEU A 74 11.31 8.75 -3.35
CA LEU A 74 12.40 9.31 -2.57
C LEU A 74 12.08 10.73 -2.08
N PRO A 75 12.61 11.14 -0.93
CA PRO A 75 12.48 12.51 -0.46
C PRO A 75 13.05 13.47 -1.52
N ARG A 76 12.30 14.53 -1.79
CA ARG A 76 12.76 15.63 -2.65
C ARG A 76 13.23 16.76 -1.75
N PHE A 77 14.53 17.03 -1.79
CA PHE A 77 15.13 18.10 -0.99
C PHE A 77 15.08 19.40 -1.80
N THR A 78 14.15 20.27 -1.43
CA THR A 78 14.07 21.64 -1.98
C THR A 78 14.90 22.62 -1.16
N SER A 79 15.11 22.35 0.13
CA SER A 79 15.95 23.14 1.02
C SER A 79 16.68 22.26 2.05
N SER A 80 17.71 22.83 2.69
CA SER A 80 18.41 22.16 3.81
C SER A 80 17.47 21.87 4.99
N LYS A 81 16.44 22.70 5.20
CA LYS A 81 15.42 22.49 6.24
C LYS A 81 14.57 21.27 5.93
N ASP A 82 14.13 21.11 4.67
CA ASP A 82 13.34 19.95 4.24
C ASP A 82 14.15 18.66 4.42
N ARG A 83 15.44 18.70 4.08
CA ARG A 83 16.34 17.55 4.29
C ARG A 83 16.38 17.13 5.75
N ILE A 84 16.57 18.07 6.66
CA ILE A 84 16.60 17.78 8.11
C ILE A 84 15.24 17.22 8.57
N LEU A 85 14.13 17.82 8.13
CA LEU A 85 12.79 17.36 8.48
C LEU A 85 12.54 15.92 8.01
N TYR A 86 12.91 15.59 6.77
CA TYR A 86 12.80 14.22 6.25
C TYR A 86 13.65 13.23 7.04
N ILE A 87 14.88 13.60 7.41
CA ILE A 87 15.75 12.75 8.24
C ILE A 87 15.12 12.51 9.61
N ILE A 88 14.68 13.58 10.29
CA ILE A 88 14.04 13.48 11.61
C ILE A 88 12.79 12.61 11.53
N ALA A 89 11.91 12.84 10.55
CA ALA A 89 10.71 12.03 10.37
C ALA A 89 11.04 10.55 10.14
N THR A 90 12.04 10.26 9.31
CA THR A 90 12.48 8.88 9.04
C THR A 90 13.03 8.19 10.29
N VAL A 91 13.84 8.91 11.08
CA VAL A 91 14.38 8.39 12.34
C VAL A 91 13.26 8.12 13.35
N ILE A 92 12.28 9.02 13.47
CA ILE A 92 11.11 8.83 14.32
C ILE A 92 10.34 7.58 13.90
N VAL A 93 10.02 7.44 12.60
CA VAL A 93 9.33 6.24 12.08
C VAL A 93 10.13 4.97 12.37
N GLY A 94 11.46 5.00 12.19
CA GLY A 94 12.34 3.89 12.57
C GLY A 94 12.24 3.55 14.05
N GLY A 95 12.18 4.55 14.92
CA GLY A 95 11.94 4.38 16.35
C GLY A 95 10.60 3.72 16.67
N PHE A 96 9.51 4.12 16.00
CA PHE A 96 8.20 3.50 16.15
C PHE A 96 8.20 2.02 15.74
N ILE A 97 8.85 1.68 14.62
CA ILE A 97 8.99 0.29 14.18
C ILE A 97 9.73 -0.54 15.24
N LEU A 98 10.86 -0.04 15.74
CA LEU A 98 11.68 -0.75 16.74
C LEU A 98 11.00 -0.85 18.10
N ALA A 99 10.11 0.08 18.44
CA ALA A 99 9.35 0.03 19.68
C ALA A 99 8.41 -1.18 19.74
N VAL A 100 7.87 -1.65 18.62
CA VAL A 100 6.92 -2.79 18.59
C VAL A 100 7.48 -4.05 19.26
N PRO A 101 8.61 -4.64 18.79
CA PRO A 101 9.15 -5.85 19.43
C PRO A 101 9.67 -5.60 20.85
N VAL A 102 10.16 -4.39 21.14
CA VAL A 102 10.64 -4.01 22.48
C VAL A 102 9.49 -4.01 23.49
N LEU A 103 8.36 -3.39 23.15
CA LEU A 103 7.18 -3.30 24.02
C LEU A 103 6.48 -4.66 24.15
N ALA A 104 6.40 -5.42 23.06
CA ALA A 104 5.85 -6.78 23.06
C ALA A 104 6.77 -7.81 23.75
N ARG A 105 8.04 -7.46 24.01
CA ARG A 105 9.09 -8.38 24.49
C ARG A 105 9.25 -9.64 23.63
N ASP A 106 9.03 -9.50 22.33
CA ASP A 106 9.07 -10.58 21.37
C ASP A 106 9.94 -10.19 20.16
N PHE A 107 11.11 -10.81 20.09
CA PHE A 107 12.08 -10.66 19.01
C PHE A 107 12.17 -11.92 18.13
N SER A 108 11.16 -12.77 18.18
CA SER A 108 11.09 -13.96 17.33
C SER A 108 11.14 -13.58 15.86
N ALA A 109 11.75 -14.45 15.04
CA ALA A 109 11.84 -14.24 13.60
C ALA A 109 10.45 -14.04 12.97
N SER A 110 9.43 -14.76 13.45
CA SER A 110 8.04 -14.62 13.00
C SER A 110 7.49 -13.21 13.25
N THR A 111 7.72 -12.64 14.43
CA THR A 111 7.22 -11.31 14.78
C THR A 111 7.91 -10.22 13.99
N LEU A 112 9.24 -10.34 13.80
CA LEU A 112 10.02 -9.41 12.99
C LEU A 112 9.66 -9.49 11.51
N LEU A 113 9.47 -10.70 10.96
CA LEU A 113 9.05 -10.90 9.56
C LEU A 113 7.63 -10.38 9.33
N SER A 114 6.72 -10.63 10.27
CA SER A 114 5.37 -10.08 10.24
C SER A 114 5.38 -8.56 10.27
N LEU A 115 6.19 -7.94 11.13
CA LEU A 115 6.36 -6.48 11.18
C LEU A 115 6.92 -5.92 9.86
N LEU A 116 7.96 -6.55 9.32
CA LEU A 116 8.55 -6.15 8.05
C LEU A 116 7.53 -6.22 6.91
N TYR A 117 6.74 -7.29 6.86
CA TYR A 117 5.70 -7.45 5.85
C TYR A 117 4.58 -6.41 6.01
N THR A 118 3.93 -6.38 7.18
CA THR A 118 2.67 -5.62 7.36
C THR A 118 2.87 -4.14 7.60
N ALA A 119 3.96 -3.73 8.25
CA ALA A 119 4.19 -2.32 8.62
C ALA A 119 5.18 -1.60 7.71
N ILE A 120 5.99 -2.30 6.91
CA ILE A 120 7.01 -1.67 6.04
C ILE A 120 6.73 -1.96 4.58
N VAL A 121 6.79 -3.24 4.17
CA VAL A 121 6.71 -3.63 2.76
C VAL A 121 5.35 -3.30 2.17
N THR A 122 4.26 -3.67 2.85
CA THR A 122 2.89 -3.40 2.37
C THR A 122 2.62 -1.89 2.23
N PRO A 123 2.87 -1.04 3.24
CA PRO A 123 2.68 0.41 3.09
C PRO A 123 3.53 1.03 1.97
N ILE A 124 4.81 0.63 1.84
CA ILE A 124 5.67 1.13 0.76
C ILE A 124 5.08 0.74 -0.60
N PHE A 125 4.72 -0.54 -0.77
CA PHE A 125 4.16 -1.05 -2.00
C PHE A 125 2.88 -0.31 -2.39
N GLU A 126 1.96 -0.16 -1.45
CA GLU A 126 0.66 0.48 -1.69
C GLU A 126 0.81 1.97 -2.01
N GLU A 127 1.65 2.70 -1.27
CA GLU A 127 1.87 4.11 -1.56
C GLU A 127 2.56 4.33 -2.90
N VAL A 128 3.52 3.48 -3.27
CA VAL A 128 4.14 3.51 -4.61
C VAL A 128 3.09 3.27 -5.70
N LEU A 129 2.17 2.33 -5.49
CA LEU A 129 1.12 2.01 -6.44
C LEU A 129 0.08 3.14 -6.55
N PHE A 130 -0.39 3.68 -5.42
CA PHE A 130 -1.51 4.62 -5.39
C PHE A 130 -1.09 6.08 -5.47
N ARG A 131 -0.07 6.51 -4.72
CA ARG A 131 0.40 7.91 -4.68
C ARG A 131 1.59 8.18 -5.59
N GLY A 132 2.31 7.14 -5.95
CA GLY A 132 3.34 7.15 -7.00
C GLY A 132 2.75 6.93 -8.38
N TYR A 133 2.19 5.76 -8.67
CA TYR A 133 1.73 5.42 -10.02
C TYR A 133 0.34 5.99 -10.35
N ALA A 134 -0.71 5.56 -9.66
CA ALA A 134 -2.09 5.92 -10.00
C ALA A 134 -2.33 7.43 -9.94
N TRP A 135 -1.84 8.10 -8.89
CA TRP A 135 -1.92 9.55 -8.77
C TRP A 135 -1.32 10.28 -9.97
N ASN A 136 -0.09 9.96 -10.37
CA ASN A 136 0.59 10.66 -11.45
C ASN A 136 -0.03 10.36 -12.82
N GLN A 137 -0.61 9.18 -13.01
CA GLN A 137 -1.37 8.85 -14.21
C GLN A 137 -2.70 9.60 -14.29
N LEU A 138 -3.38 9.83 -13.16
CA LEU A 138 -4.70 10.47 -13.14
C LEU A 138 -4.62 12.00 -13.05
N LYS A 139 -3.59 12.56 -12.38
CA LYS A 139 -3.48 14.00 -12.14
C LYS A 139 -3.60 14.89 -13.40
N PRO A 140 -3.02 14.54 -14.56
CA PRO A 140 -3.19 15.32 -15.79
C PRO A 140 -4.64 15.42 -16.27
N HIS A 141 -5.50 14.48 -15.87
CA HIS A 141 -6.90 14.38 -16.30
C HIS A 141 -7.89 15.05 -15.34
N PHE A 142 -7.43 15.55 -14.19
CA PHE A 142 -8.25 16.23 -13.20
C PHE A 142 -7.66 17.60 -12.83
N LYS A 143 -8.49 18.64 -12.95
CA LYS A 143 -8.11 20.01 -12.60
C LYS A 143 -7.76 20.14 -11.12
N VAL A 144 -8.60 19.59 -10.26
CA VAL A 144 -8.49 19.71 -8.80
C VAL A 144 -7.79 18.48 -8.22
N GLU A 145 -6.74 18.68 -7.43
CA GLU A 145 -6.02 17.58 -6.77
C GLU A 145 -6.88 16.83 -5.75
N LEU A 146 -7.80 17.52 -5.08
CA LEU A 146 -8.76 16.89 -4.19
C LEU A 146 -9.59 15.81 -4.92
N THR A 147 -9.92 16.01 -6.20
CA THR A 147 -10.61 14.98 -6.99
C THR A 147 -9.72 13.75 -7.21
N VAL A 148 -8.43 13.95 -7.49
CA VAL A 148 -7.47 12.82 -7.61
C VAL A 148 -7.33 12.09 -6.27
N CYS A 149 -7.30 12.83 -5.17
CA CYS A 149 -7.30 12.27 -3.82
C CYS A 149 -8.54 11.39 -3.58
N MET A 150 -9.74 11.91 -3.81
CA MET A 150 -10.98 11.14 -3.64
C MET A 150 -11.02 9.89 -4.52
N VAL A 151 -10.66 10.01 -5.80
CA VAL A 151 -10.65 8.88 -6.73
C VAL A 151 -9.64 7.81 -6.31
N THR A 152 -8.41 8.20 -5.99
CA THR A 152 -7.37 7.25 -5.60
C THR A 152 -7.58 6.68 -4.19
N ALA A 153 -8.33 7.37 -3.32
CA ALA A 153 -8.79 6.83 -2.04
C ALA A 153 -9.90 5.78 -2.24
N ALA A 154 -10.86 6.04 -3.12
CA ALA A 154 -11.90 5.07 -3.47
C ALA A 154 -11.30 3.81 -4.14
N MET A 155 -10.34 3.99 -5.06
CA MET A 155 -9.60 2.86 -5.64
C MET A 155 -8.83 2.06 -4.58
N TYR A 156 -8.24 2.74 -3.59
CA TYR A 156 -7.53 2.08 -2.49
C TYR A 156 -8.48 1.32 -1.54
N ALA A 157 -9.68 1.83 -1.30
CA ALA A 157 -10.73 1.10 -0.58
C ALA A 157 -11.13 -0.20 -1.29
N ILE A 158 -11.35 -0.13 -2.61
CA ILE A 158 -11.67 -1.32 -3.43
C ILE A 158 -10.49 -2.30 -3.45
N TRP A 159 -9.26 -1.79 -3.56
CA TRP A 159 -8.05 -2.60 -3.51
C TRP A 159 -7.95 -3.47 -2.26
N ASN A 160 -8.37 -2.94 -1.10
CA ASN A 160 -8.35 -3.67 0.16
C ASN A 160 -9.27 -4.91 0.17
N LEU A 161 -10.31 -4.95 -0.69
CA LEU A 161 -11.12 -6.17 -0.90
C LEU A 161 -10.32 -7.29 -1.57
N GLY A 162 -9.27 -6.92 -2.31
CA GLY A 162 -8.40 -7.86 -2.99
C GLY A 162 -7.55 -8.71 -2.04
N TYR A 163 -7.48 -8.40 -0.75
CA TYR A 163 -6.80 -9.21 0.27
C TYR A 163 -7.68 -10.35 0.80
N ILE A 164 -8.65 -10.81 0.01
CA ILE A 164 -9.52 -11.95 0.35
C ILE A 164 -8.73 -13.24 0.56
N ASP A 165 -7.64 -13.46 -0.17
CA ASP A 165 -6.71 -14.58 0.05
C ASP A 165 -6.14 -14.56 1.48
N PHE A 166 -5.75 -13.39 1.96
CA PHE A 166 -5.29 -13.21 3.33
C PHE A 166 -6.42 -13.42 4.33
N ALA A 167 -7.58 -12.80 4.09
CA ALA A 167 -8.77 -12.91 4.95
C ALA A 167 -9.19 -14.37 5.16
N LEU A 168 -9.32 -15.14 4.08
CA LEU A 168 -9.67 -16.57 4.12
C LEU A 168 -8.65 -17.40 4.91
N THR A 169 -7.38 -17.02 4.87
CA THR A 169 -6.31 -17.72 5.59
C THR A 169 -6.38 -17.45 7.10
N ILE A 170 -6.58 -16.20 7.50
CA ILE A 170 -6.60 -15.83 8.93
C ILE A 170 -7.94 -16.14 9.59
N SER A 171 -9.02 -16.19 8.83
CA SER A 171 -10.37 -16.43 9.32
C SER A 171 -10.72 -17.92 9.37
N ASN A 172 -9.74 -18.82 9.50
CA ASN A 172 -9.94 -20.26 9.39
C ASN A 172 -11.05 -20.76 10.34
N GLY A 173 -12.21 -21.15 9.78
CA GLY A 173 -13.41 -21.54 10.55
C GLY A 173 -14.46 -20.44 10.79
N ALA A 174 -14.25 -19.22 10.30
CA ALA A 174 -15.24 -18.15 10.36
C ALA A 174 -16.42 -18.38 9.41
N THR A 175 -17.58 -17.83 9.77
CA THR A 175 -18.76 -17.87 8.89
C THR A 175 -18.53 -16.98 7.65
N PRO A 176 -19.21 -17.27 6.52
CA PRO A 176 -19.17 -16.40 5.34
C PRO A 176 -19.53 -14.94 5.67
N ALA A 177 -20.49 -14.72 6.59
CA ALA A 177 -20.85 -13.39 7.07
C ALA A 177 -19.70 -12.69 7.79
N GLY A 178 -18.94 -13.42 8.62
CA GLY A 178 -17.76 -12.88 9.31
C GLY A 178 -16.65 -12.47 8.33
N ILE A 179 -16.42 -13.25 7.28
CA ILE A 179 -15.45 -12.91 6.22
C ILE A 179 -15.89 -11.66 5.46
N ILE A 180 -17.17 -11.56 5.08
CA ILE A 180 -17.71 -10.37 4.42
C ILE A 180 -17.54 -9.14 5.31
N MET A 181 -17.87 -9.25 6.60
CA MET A 181 -17.71 -8.15 7.54
C MET A 181 -16.26 -7.69 7.65
N LEU A 182 -15.29 -8.62 7.74
CA LEU A 182 -13.87 -8.32 7.74
C LEU A 182 -13.43 -7.56 6.47
N LEU A 183 -13.88 -8.00 5.28
CA LEU A 183 -13.55 -7.34 4.01
C LEU A 183 -14.15 -5.93 3.93
N VAL A 184 -15.40 -5.75 4.37
CA VAL A 184 -16.05 -4.43 4.39
C VAL A 184 -15.34 -3.49 5.36
N SER A 185 -14.99 -3.96 6.57
CA SER A 185 -14.21 -3.18 7.54
C SER A 185 -12.85 -2.78 6.98
N ASN A 186 -12.15 -3.70 6.30
CA ASN A 186 -10.88 -3.39 5.64
C ASN A 186 -11.04 -2.37 4.51
N ALA A 187 -12.10 -2.44 3.70
CA ALA A 187 -12.35 -1.45 2.66
C ALA A 187 -12.68 -0.07 3.26
N MET A 188 -13.44 0.00 4.35
CA MET A 188 -13.72 1.25 5.06
C MET A 188 -12.47 1.87 5.65
N LEU A 189 -11.63 1.06 6.33
CA LEU A 189 -10.35 1.52 6.84
C LEU A 189 -9.43 1.97 5.69
N GLY A 190 -9.41 1.21 4.59
CA GLY A 190 -8.73 1.56 3.36
C GLY A 190 -9.18 2.92 2.81
N LEU A 191 -10.47 3.24 2.83
CA LEU A 191 -10.96 4.56 2.40
C LEU A 191 -10.41 5.68 3.29
N ILE A 192 -10.47 5.51 4.61
CA ILE A 192 -9.97 6.50 5.60
C ILE A 192 -8.47 6.72 5.42
N MET A 193 -7.70 5.63 5.41
CA MET A 193 -6.25 5.63 5.19
C MET A 193 -5.92 6.26 3.83
N GLY A 194 -6.71 5.93 2.81
CA GLY A 194 -6.59 6.45 1.48
C GLY A 194 -6.71 7.98 1.44
N LEU A 195 -7.72 8.54 2.12
CA LEU A 195 -7.91 9.98 2.23
C LEU A 195 -6.74 10.64 2.99
N ILE A 196 -6.32 10.07 4.12
CA ILE A 196 -5.18 10.62 4.91
C ILE A 196 -3.92 10.68 4.05
N MET A 197 -3.55 9.59 3.37
CA MET A 197 -2.35 9.55 2.51
C MET A 197 -2.50 10.44 1.27
N GLY A 198 -3.71 10.57 0.74
CA GLY A 198 -4.01 11.47 -0.37
C GLY A 198 -3.86 12.94 0.03
N ILE A 199 -4.29 13.33 1.24
CA ILE A 199 -4.06 14.67 1.78
C ILE A 199 -2.57 14.91 2.00
N ALA A 200 -1.84 13.96 2.60
CA ALA A 200 -0.39 14.05 2.74
C ALA A 200 0.32 14.24 1.38
N ARG A 201 -0.16 13.57 0.33
CA ARG A 201 0.34 13.70 -1.05
C ARG A 201 0.06 15.09 -1.65
N ILE A 202 -1.10 15.70 -1.34
CA ILE A 202 -1.45 17.07 -1.74
C ILE A 202 -0.53 18.08 -1.06
N LEU A 203 -0.35 17.96 0.26
CA LEU A 203 0.42 18.90 1.06
C LEU A 203 1.92 18.88 0.71
N SER A 204 2.48 17.68 0.54
CA SER A 204 3.92 17.51 0.33
C SER A 204 4.36 17.53 -1.13
N LYS A 205 3.43 17.35 -2.07
CA LYS A 205 3.74 17.08 -3.49
C LYS A 205 4.72 15.91 -3.71
N ASN A 206 4.87 15.02 -2.73
CA ASN A 206 5.78 13.88 -2.74
C ASN A 206 5.08 12.61 -2.21
N CYS A 207 5.50 11.42 -2.61
CA CYS A 207 4.97 10.15 -2.10
C CYS A 207 5.59 9.77 -0.74
N TYR A 208 6.82 10.23 -0.46
CA TYR A 208 7.59 9.81 0.70
C TYR A 208 6.93 10.15 2.06
N PRO A 209 6.35 11.33 2.28
CA PRO A 209 5.58 11.60 3.50
C PRO A 209 4.39 10.67 3.70
N SER A 210 3.68 10.35 2.61
CA SER A 210 2.57 9.39 2.67
C SER A 210 3.07 8.00 3.07
N ILE A 211 4.23 7.56 2.57
CA ILE A 211 4.88 6.30 3.00
C ILE A 211 5.16 6.31 4.50
N LEU A 212 5.86 7.35 5.00
CA LEU A 212 6.20 7.44 6.43
C LEU A 212 4.95 7.45 7.32
N LEU A 213 3.92 8.22 6.93
CA LEU A 213 2.68 8.31 7.66
C LEU A 213 1.90 6.99 7.65
N HIS A 214 1.85 6.31 6.51
CA HIS A 214 1.19 5.00 6.38
C HIS A 214 1.88 3.95 7.26
N ILE A 215 3.22 3.91 7.27
CA ILE A 215 4.00 3.03 8.15
C ILE A 215 3.64 3.27 9.63
N VAL A 216 3.63 4.54 10.07
CA VAL A 216 3.29 4.89 11.46
C VAL A 216 1.88 4.44 11.83
N LEU A 217 0.90 4.69 10.96
CA LEU A 217 -0.48 4.27 11.22
C LEU A 217 -0.62 2.74 11.22
N CYS A 218 0.09 2.01 10.36
CA CYS A 218 0.11 0.55 10.40
C CYS A 218 0.74 0.02 11.69
N VAL A 219 1.75 0.69 12.25
CA VAL A 219 2.33 0.34 13.55
C VAL A 219 1.32 0.57 14.69
N ILE A 220 0.53 1.64 14.63
CA ILE A 220 -0.43 2.00 15.69
C ILE A 220 -1.69 1.12 15.68
N VAL A 221 -2.16 0.73 14.50
CA VAL A 221 -3.42 -0.03 14.32
C VAL A 221 -3.23 -1.55 14.52
N ARG A 222 -1.98 -2.01 14.65
CA ARG A 222 -1.62 -3.42 14.85
C ARG A 222 -1.83 -3.87 16.29
#